data_AF-A0A7Y0FGD9-F1
#
_entry.id   AF-A0A7Y0FGD9-F1
#
_cell.length_a   1.000
_cell.length_b   1.000
_cell.length_c   1.000
_cell.angle_alpha   90.00
_cell.angle_beta   90.00
_cell.angle_gamma   90.00
#
_symmetry.space_group_name_H-M   'P 1'
#
loop_
_entity.id
_entity.type
_entity.pdbx_description
1 polymer ?
#
loop_
_entity_poly.entity_id
_entity_poly.type
_entity_poly.pdbx_seq_one_letter_code
_entity_poly.pdbx_strand_id
1 'polypeptide(L)'
;MTWQKKPFCHVRGIVTVAYDQPIQSEDSMRIDAKRVTAALLAWALLAVADVDFADSNASPSFTPDPKIEQMAQAYAQGAVDFAAKQFAVKLDWSDASIANVEKVLAQLNSSYTSTAPKPTDEQVMSFAKGFGSYVGEVYRRNHGGEWGMVTLGGNRFPGLQTASGTNFWPWARAFNRITKGSENNIADYYGALLKK
;
A
#
# COMPACT_ATOMS: atom_id res chain seq x y z
N MET A 1 52.19 13.81 -29.24
CA MET A 1 51.03 13.01 -28.82
C MET A 1 49.86 13.32 -29.73
N THR A 2 49.69 12.51 -30.77
CA THR A 2 48.75 12.71 -31.87
C THR A 2 47.71 11.59 -31.82
N TRP A 3 46.44 11.95 -31.61
CA TRP A 3 45.31 11.01 -31.56
C TRP A 3 44.82 10.68 -32.97
N GLN A 4 45.03 9.44 -33.40
CA GLN A 4 44.51 8.86 -34.65
C GLN A 4 42.99 8.63 -34.54
N LYS A 5 42.23 9.21 -35.47
CA LYS A 5 40.85 8.80 -35.79
C LYS A 5 40.91 7.61 -36.75
N LYS A 6 40.24 6.50 -36.41
CA LYS A 6 40.00 5.36 -37.33
C LYS A 6 38.61 5.47 -37.97
N PRO A 7 38.46 5.16 -39.27
CA PRO A 7 37.18 5.17 -39.98
C PRO A 7 36.45 3.83 -39.84
N PHE A 8 35.12 3.88 -39.75
CA PHE A 8 34.27 2.70 -39.90
C PHE A 8 33.84 2.54 -41.35
N CYS A 9 34.05 1.34 -41.87
CA CYS A 9 33.83 0.92 -43.25
C CYS A 9 32.43 0.30 -43.41
N HIS A 10 31.91 0.40 -44.63
CA HIS A 10 30.64 -0.12 -45.14
C HIS A 10 30.70 -1.64 -45.37
N VAL A 11 29.66 -2.40 -45.02
CA VAL A 11 29.43 -3.75 -45.57
C VAL A 11 27.93 -3.96 -45.86
N ARG A 12 27.64 -4.33 -47.12
CA ARG A 12 26.34 -4.75 -47.66
C ARG A 12 26.09 -6.25 -47.40
N GLY A 13 24.83 -6.67 -47.36
CA GLY A 13 24.39 -7.91 -48.01
C GLY A 13 23.77 -9.03 -47.16
N ILE A 14 22.42 -9.09 -47.18
CA ILE A 14 21.51 -10.23 -47.42
C ILE A 14 21.79 -11.59 -46.73
N VAL A 15 20.84 -12.06 -45.90
CA VAL A 15 20.31 -13.45 -45.93
C VAL A 15 18.80 -13.43 -45.63
N THR A 16 18.03 -14.01 -46.55
CA THR A 16 16.61 -14.35 -46.51
C THR A 16 16.36 -15.57 -45.62
N VAL A 17 15.31 -15.56 -44.78
CA VAL A 17 14.55 -16.76 -44.43
C VAL A 17 13.07 -16.40 -44.33
N ALA A 18 12.30 -16.99 -45.23
CA ALA A 18 10.85 -16.94 -45.28
C ALA A 18 10.24 -17.78 -44.15
N TYR A 19 9.19 -17.27 -43.52
CA TYR A 19 8.20 -18.10 -42.82
C TYR A 19 6.86 -17.93 -43.55
N ASP A 20 6.64 -18.85 -44.46
CA ASP A 20 5.39 -19.16 -45.12
C ASP A 20 4.61 -20.10 -44.20
N GLN A 21 3.41 -19.70 -43.74
CA GLN A 21 2.33 -20.63 -43.39
C GLN A 21 0.97 -19.94 -43.61
N PRO A 22 -0.04 -20.70 -44.10
CA PRO A 22 -1.09 -20.18 -44.97
C PRO A 22 -2.32 -19.64 -44.25
N ILE A 23 -2.92 -18.62 -44.88
CA ILE A 23 -4.30 -18.19 -44.69
C ILE A 23 -5.20 -19.21 -45.43
N GLN A 24 -6.03 -19.95 -44.70
CA GLN A 24 -7.16 -20.69 -45.25
C GLN A 24 -8.43 -19.96 -44.86
N SER A 25 -9.10 -19.46 -45.90
CA SER A 25 -10.40 -18.82 -45.88
C SER A 25 -11.51 -19.85 -46.14
N GLU A 26 -12.70 -19.50 -45.65
CA GLU A 26 -14.03 -20.03 -46.01
C GLU A 26 -14.36 -21.44 -45.48
N ASP A 27 -15.39 -21.54 -44.61
CA ASP A 27 -16.67 -22.02 -45.13
C ASP A 27 -17.84 -21.72 -44.17
N SER A 28 -18.93 -21.40 -44.84
CA SER A 28 -20.27 -21.07 -44.38
C SER A 28 -20.92 -22.16 -43.51
N MET A 29 -21.48 -21.76 -42.36
CA MET A 29 -22.52 -22.54 -41.70
C MET A 29 -23.82 -21.73 -41.70
N ARG A 30 -24.62 -21.97 -42.74
CA ARG A 30 -26.02 -21.57 -42.82
C ARG A 30 -26.81 -22.31 -41.75
N ILE A 31 -27.48 -21.57 -40.88
CA ILE A 31 -28.44 -22.12 -39.92
C ILE A 31 -29.74 -22.40 -40.68
N ASP A 32 -30.02 -23.68 -40.94
CA ASP A 32 -31.30 -24.13 -41.48
C ASP A 32 -32.38 -24.15 -40.39
N ALA A 33 -33.27 -23.18 -40.48
CA ALA A 33 -34.54 -23.15 -39.77
C ALA A 33 -35.51 -24.14 -40.40
N LYS A 34 -35.75 -25.28 -39.74
CA LYS A 34 -37.02 -26.05 -39.67
C LYS A 34 -36.76 -27.47 -39.18
N ARG A 35 -37.07 -27.72 -37.90
CA ARG A 35 -37.79 -28.91 -37.40
C ARG A 35 -37.89 -28.86 -35.87
N VAL A 36 -38.91 -28.13 -35.44
CA VAL A 36 -39.46 -28.16 -34.07
C VAL A 36 -40.34 -29.40 -33.96
N THR A 37 -39.99 -30.32 -33.06
CA THR A 37 -40.89 -31.28 -32.36
C THR A 37 -40.06 -31.90 -31.23
N ALA A 38 -40.16 -31.35 -30.01
CA ALA A 38 -41.10 -31.76 -28.98
C ALA A 38 -40.64 -32.99 -28.19
N ALA A 39 -40.01 -32.76 -27.03
CA ALA A 39 -40.11 -33.63 -25.87
C ALA A 39 -40.08 -32.76 -24.60
N LEU A 40 -41.11 -32.95 -23.78
CA LEU A 40 -41.59 -32.08 -22.72
C LEU A 40 -40.80 -32.23 -21.42
N LEU A 41 -40.64 -31.08 -20.74
CA LEU A 41 -40.76 -30.88 -19.28
C LEU A 41 -39.98 -31.82 -18.34
N ALA A 42 -38.88 -31.30 -17.80
CA ALA A 42 -38.42 -31.64 -16.46
C ALA A 42 -37.86 -30.40 -15.76
N TRP A 43 -38.77 -29.74 -15.04
CA TRP A 43 -38.59 -29.05 -13.76
C TRP A 43 -37.36 -28.17 -13.55
N ALA A 44 -37.64 -26.87 -13.45
CA ALA A 44 -36.81 -25.90 -12.77
C ALA A 44 -36.50 -26.35 -11.34
N LEU A 45 -35.26 -26.71 -11.08
CA LEU A 45 -34.61 -26.62 -9.79
C LEU A 45 -33.35 -25.81 -10.00
N LEU A 46 -33.46 -24.51 -9.73
CA LEU A 46 -32.35 -23.63 -9.43
C LEU A 46 -31.59 -24.25 -8.25
N ALA A 47 -30.56 -25.03 -8.52
CA ALA A 47 -29.48 -25.20 -7.56
C ALA A 47 -28.67 -23.89 -7.57
N VAL A 48 -29.23 -22.84 -6.97
CA VAL A 48 -28.39 -21.85 -6.32
C VAL A 48 -27.77 -22.60 -5.16
N ALA A 49 -26.61 -23.20 -5.40
CA ALA A 49 -25.72 -23.54 -4.30
C ALA A 49 -25.56 -22.26 -3.49
N ASP A 50 -25.90 -22.32 -2.21
CA ASP A 50 -25.75 -21.23 -1.27
C ASP A 50 -24.35 -20.64 -1.43
N VAL A 51 -24.26 -19.51 -2.13
CA VAL A 51 -23.09 -18.66 -2.04
C VAL A 51 -23.21 -18.07 -0.66
N ASP A 52 -22.54 -18.71 0.30
CA ASP A 52 -22.34 -18.19 1.64
C ASP A 52 -21.65 -16.83 1.46
N PHE A 53 -22.43 -15.76 1.46
CA PHE A 53 -21.92 -14.42 1.58
C PHE A 53 -21.39 -14.33 3.00
N ALA A 54 -20.12 -14.73 3.18
CA ALA A 54 -19.41 -14.59 4.43
C ALA A 54 -19.70 -13.20 5.01
N ASP A 55 -20.27 -13.20 6.22
CA ASP A 55 -20.81 -12.01 6.87
C ASP A 55 -19.72 -10.93 6.94
N SER A 56 -19.81 -9.99 6.01
CA SER A 56 -18.85 -8.89 5.85
C SER A 56 -19.01 -7.82 6.92
N ASN A 57 -19.89 -8.05 7.91
CA ASN A 57 -20.14 -7.17 9.06
C ASN A 57 -19.33 -7.52 10.31
N ALA A 58 -18.36 -8.44 10.23
CA ALA A 58 -17.48 -8.73 11.36
C ALA A 58 -16.72 -7.47 11.79
N SER A 59 -17.02 -6.97 13.00
CA SER A 59 -16.33 -5.83 13.59
C SER A 59 -14.82 -6.13 13.68
N PRO A 60 -13.94 -5.13 13.47
CA PRO A 60 -12.51 -5.37 13.55
C PRO A 60 -12.14 -5.91 14.95
N SER A 61 -11.49 -7.07 15.01
CA SER A 61 -10.98 -7.61 16.27
C SER A 61 -9.54 -7.15 16.50
N PHE A 62 -9.14 -7.02 17.76
CA PHE A 62 -7.78 -6.62 18.14
C PHE A 62 -7.17 -7.64 19.09
N THR A 63 -5.88 -7.91 18.92
CA THR A 63 -5.10 -8.73 19.84
C THR A 63 -3.80 -8.00 20.17
N PRO A 64 -3.58 -7.62 21.44
CA PRO A 64 -2.31 -7.04 21.86
C PRO A 64 -1.15 -7.95 21.49
N ASP A 65 -0.05 -7.38 21.00
CA ASP A 65 1.13 -8.13 20.61
C ASP A 65 2.41 -7.38 21.03
N PRO A 66 3.09 -7.86 22.09
CA PRO A 66 4.32 -7.25 22.59
C PRO A 66 5.44 -7.17 21.55
N LYS A 67 5.46 -8.04 20.54
CA LYS A 67 6.46 -7.98 19.47
C LYS A 67 6.21 -6.80 18.55
N ILE A 68 4.94 -6.48 18.27
CA ILE A 68 4.59 -5.29 17.49
C ILE A 68 4.96 -4.02 18.29
N GLU A 69 4.68 -4.01 19.60
CA GLU A 69 5.10 -2.90 20.47
C GLU A 69 6.62 -2.70 20.44
N GLN A 70 7.40 -3.76 20.64
CA GLN A 70 8.86 -3.68 20.66
C GLN A 70 9.41 -3.17 19.31
N MET A 71 8.86 -3.64 18.18
CA MET A 71 9.24 -3.14 16.86
C MET A 71 8.88 -1.67 16.68
N ALA A 72 7.68 -1.26 17.10
CA ALA A 72 7.24 0.12 17.01
C ALA A 72 8.15 1.05 17.84
N GLN A 73 8.52 0.65 19.05
CA GLN A 73 9.47 1.40 19.89
C GLN A 73 10.82 1.58 19.20
N ALA A 74 11.38 0.51 18.61
CA ALA A 74 12.65 0.56 17.89
C ALA A 74 12.56 1.48 16.65
N TYR A 75 11.49 1.37 15.87
CA TYR A 75 11.25 2.24 14.71
C TYR A 75 11.06 3.70 15.11
N ALA A 76 10.31 3.96 16.18
CA ALA A 76 10.10 5.30 16.70
C ALA A 76 11.41 5.95 17.13
N GLN A 77 12.29 5.21 17.80
CA GLN A 77 13.62 5.71 18.16
C GLN A 77 14.46 6.02 16.91
N GLY A 78 14.42 5.17 15.89
CA GLY A 78 15.05 5.44 14.59
C GLY A 78 14.54 6.73 13.94
N ALA A 79 13.24 7.03 14.07
CA ALA A 79 12.66 8.26 13.56
C ALA A 79 13.13 9.51 14.31
N VAL A 80 13.30 9.43 15.64
CA VAL A 80 13.88 10.52 16.45
C VAL A 80 15.29 10.87 15.95
N ASP A 81 16.12 9.84 15.81
CA ASP A 81 17.48 9.98 15.31
C ASP A 81 17.53 10.55 13.89
N PHE A 82 16.69 10.03 13.00
CA PHE A 82 16.63 10.47 11.61
C PHE A 82 16.15 11.92 11.48
N ALA A 83 15.10 12.30 12.22
CA ALA A 83 14.57 13.67 12.26
C ALA A 83 15.63 14.67 12.74
N ALA A 84 16.36 14.33 13.80
CA ALA A 84 17.41 15.17 14.33
C ALA A 84 18.57 15.33 13.34
N LYS A 85 19.06 14.21 12.77
CA LYS A 85 20.24 14.19 11.90
C LYS A 85 19.99 14.79 10.51
N GLN A 86 18.84 14.52 9.91
CA GLN A 86 18.57 14.90 8.52
C GLN A 86 17.81 16.21 8.38
N PHE A 87 17.01 16.59 9.39
CA PHE A 87 16.13 17.76 9.31
C PHE A 87 16.37 18.78 10.41
N ALA A 88 17.29 18.52 11.35
CA ALA A 88 17.46 19.33 12.56
C ALA A 88 16.15 19.52 13.34
N VAL A 89 15.25 18.54 13.27
CA VAL A 89 13.94 18.55 13.92
C VAL A 89 13.99 17.72 15.20
N LYS A 90 13.59 18.32 16.32
CA LYS A 90 13.47 17.62 17.61
C LYS A 90 12.12 16.92 17.74
N LEU A 91 12.19 15.64 18.07
CA LEU A 91 11.07 14.78 18.41
C LEU A 91 11.27 14.33 19.88
N ASP A 92 10.41 14.79 20.79
CA ASP A 92 10.63 14.70 22.25
C ASP A 92 9.56 13.92 23.04
N TRP A 93 8.71 13.19 22.33
CA TRP A 93 7.66 12.32 22.84
C TRP A 93 6.42 13.06 23.38
N SER A 94 6.39 14.40 23.26
CA SER A 94 5.23 15.20 23.60
C SER A 94 4.18 15.20 22.47
N ASP A 95 2.92 15.46 22.80
CA ASP A 95 1.88 15.68 21.78
C ASP A 95 2.22 16.84 20.83
N ALA A 96 2.88 17.88 21.35
CA ALA A 96 3.32 19.02 20.55
C ALA A 96 4.32 18.62 19.45
N SER A 97 5.13 17.57 19.69
CA SER A 97 6.09 17.06 18.70
C SER A 97 5.44 16.45 17.45
N ILE A 98 4.14 16.14 17.47
CA ILE A 98 3.42 15.64 16.29
C ILE A 98 3.41 16.68 15.16
N ALA A 99 3.34 17.98 15.49
CA ALA A 99 3.47 19.04 14.49
C ALA A 99 4.86 19.04 13.83
N ASN A 100 5.90 18.59 14.54
CA ASN A 100 7.24 18.43 13.98
C ASN A 100 7.34 17.20 13.08
N VAL A 101 6.66 16.10 13.42
CA VAL A 101 6.54 14.93 12.53
C VAL A 101 5.90 15.33 11.20
N GLU A 102 4.81 16.10 11.24
CA GLU A 102 4.13 16.56 10.02
C GLU A 102 5.07 17.38 9.12
N LYS A 103 5.90 18.27 9.68
CA LYS A 103 6.90 19.03 8.90
C LYS A 103 7.87 18.11 8.18
N VAL A 104 8.37 17.08 8.86
CA VAL A 104 9.31 16.11 8.26
C VAL A 104 8.62 15.29 7.16
N LEU A 105 7.39 14.82 7.39
CA LEU A 105 6.65 14.07 6.38
C LEU A 105 6.26 14.92 5.16
N ALA A 106 6.04 16.23 5.35
CA ALA A 106 5.86 17.17 4.25
C ALA A 106 7.11 17.27 3.37
N GLN A 107 8.30 17.34 4.00
CA GLN A 107 9.57 17.34 3.28
C GLN A 107 9.81 16.01 2.54
N LEU A 108 9.51 14.88 3.18
CA LEU A 108 9.60 13.56 2.55
C LEU A 108 8.64 13.43 1.35
N ASN A 109 7.43 13.98 1.42
CA ASN A 109 6.52 14.03 0.28
C ASN A 109 7.06 14.91 -0.86
N SER A 110 7.64 16.08 -0.56
CA SER A 110 8.32 16.91 -1.56
C SER A 110 9.49 16.16 -2.23
N SER A 111 10.28 15.41 -1.46
CA SER A 111 11.35 14.56 -2.02
C SER A 111 10.78 13.43 -2.88
N TYR A 112 9.74 12.73 -2.41
CA TYR A 112 9.08 11.66 -3.16
C TYR A 112 8.48 12.16 -4.48
N THR A 113 7.86 13.34 -4.49
CA THR A 113 7.24 13.92 -5.69
C THR A 113 8.27 14.42 -6.71
N SER A 114 9.45 14.89 -6.26
CA SER A 114 10.51 15.43 -7.12
C SER A 114 11.53 14.40 -7.61
N THR A 115 11.62 13.22 -7.00
CA THR A 115 12.59 12.18 -7.38
C THR A 115 12.12 11.35 -8.58
N ALA A 116 13.06 11.06 -9.51
CA ALA A 116 12.89 10.17 -10.64
C ALA A 116 14.12 9.23 -10.78
N PRO A 117 13.93 7.89 -10.87
CA PRO A 117 12.67 7.17 -10.76
C PRO A 117 12.05 7.29 -9.36
N LYS A 118 10.75 6.99 -9.24
CA LYS A 118 10.06 7.03 -7.94
C LYS A 118 10.66 5.99 -6.98
N PRO A 119 10.82 6.32 -5.68
CA PRO A 119 11.12 5.33 -4.66
C PRO A 119 10.04 4.24 -4.64
N THR A 120 10.45 2.99 -4.36
CA THR A 120 9.51 1.87 -4.23
C THR A 120 8.67 2.00 -2.97
N ASP A 121 7.52 1.32 -2.95
CA ASP A 121 6.66 1.29 -1.76
C ASP A 121 7.39 0.75 -0.53
N GLU A 122 8.29 -0.23 -0.70
CA GLU A 122 9.10 -0.76 0.39
C GLU A 122 10.05 0.30 0.98
N GLN A 123 10.71 1.09 0.12
CA GLN A 123 11.57 2.19 0.54
C GLN A 123 10.77 3.26 1.31
N VAL A 124 9.59 3.62 0.82
CA VAL A 124 8.72 4.60 1.51
C VAL A 124 8.17 4.03 2.81
N MET A 125 7.80 2.75 2.83
CA MET A 125 7.28 2.06 4.00
C MET A 125 8.30 2.01 5.14
N SER A 126 9.60 1.97 4.85
CA SER A 126 10.64 2.08 5.87
C SER A 126 10.54 3.39 6.68
N PHE A 127 10.41 4.53 5.99
CA PHE A 127 10.20 5.83 6.65
C PHE A 127 8.84 5.91 7.35
N ALA A 128 7.79 5.36 6.70
CA ALA A 128 6.44 5.35 7.26
C ALA A 128 6.34 4.53 8.56
N LYS A 129 7.05 3.40 8.65
CA LYS A 129 7.18 2.61 9.88
C LYS A 129 7.87 3.40 10.97
N GLY A 130 8.96 4.12 10.66
CA GLY A 130 9.64 5.00 11.60
C GLY A 130 8.70 6.08 12.18
N PHE A 131 8.26 7.00 11.33
CA PHE A 131 7.46 8.15 11.75
C PHE A 131 6.06 7.77 12.24
N GLY A 132 5.44 6.76 11.63
CA GLY A 132 4.17 6.24 12.10
C GLY A 132 4.30 5.59 13.49
N SER A 133 5.37 4.82 13.75
CA SER A 133 5.58 4.28 15.09
C SER A 133 5.82 5.37 16.12
N TYR A 134 6.53 6.44 15.75
CA TYR A 134 6.69 7.59 16.64
C TYR A 134 5.34 8.20 17.02
N VAL A 135 4.47 8.45 16.04
CA VAL A 135 3.11 8.98 16.29
C VAL A 135 2.31 8.06 17.21
N GLY A 136 2.35 6.75 16.97
CA GLY A 136 1.67 5.76 17.82
C GLY A 136 2.25 5.69 19.23
N GLU A 137 3.57 5.80 19.39
CA GLU A 137 4.23 5.83 20.70
C GLU A 137 3.93 7.10 21.49
N VAL A 138 3.86 8.27 20.85
CA VAL A 138 3.41 9.50 21.50
C VAL A 138 1.98 9.32 22.01
N TYR A 139 1.08 8.77 21.19
CA TYR A 139 -0.29 8.46 21.63
C TYR A 139 -0.28 7.53 22.84
N ARG A 140 0.37 6.37 22.72
CA ARG A 140 0.38 5.32 23.74
C ARG A 140 0.92 5.80 25.08
N ARG A 141 2.02 6.57 25.06
CA ARG A 141 2.69 7.07 26.26
C ARG A 141 1.88 8.13 26.99
N ASN A 142 1.16 8.98 26.26
CA ASN A 142 0.49 10.15 26.83
C ASN A 142 -1.00 9.91 27.09
N HIS A 143 -1.64 9.01 26.33
CA HIS A 143 -3.10 8.79 26.33
C HIS A 143 -3.49 7.32 26.51
N GLY A 144 -2.50 6.43 26.65
CA GLY A 144 -2.71 4.98 26.75
C GLY A 144 -3.03 4.31 25.41
N GLY A 145 -3.31 3.02 25.47
CA GLY A 145 -3.54 2.16 24.31
C GLY A 145 -2.50 1.06 24.17
N GLU A 146 -2.69 0.19 23.18
CA GLU A 146 -1.90 -1.02 23.02
C GLU A 146 -1.55 -1.23 21.55
N TRP A 147 -0.32 -1.66 21.29
CA TRP A 147 0.07 -2.16 19.98
C TRP A 147 -0.35 -3.62 19.83
N GLY A 148 -0.77 -3.98 18.62
CA GLY A 148 -1.18 -5.34 18.35
C GLY A 148 -1.56 -5.58 16.92
N MET A 149 -2.24 -6.70 16.71
CA MET A 149 -2.78 -7.10 15.41
C MET A 149 -4.26 -6.81 15.36
N VAL A 150 -4.68 -6.02 14.38
CA VAL A 150 -6.07 -5.78 14.03
C VAL A 150 -6.46 -6.76 12.92
N THR A 151 -7.55 -7.51 13.11
CA THR A 151 -8.13 -8.37 12.07
C THR A 151 -9.33 -7.68 11.46
N LEU A 152 -9.32 -7.46 10.15
CA LEU A 152 -10.40 -6.84 9.39
C LEU A 152 -10.59 -7.58 8.07
N GLY A 153 -11.80 -8.09 7.82
CA GLY A 153 -12.11 -8.83 6.59
C GLY A 153 -11.20 -10.06 6.38
N GLY A 154 -10.88 -10.79 7.46
CA GLY A 154 -9.98 -11.95 7.43
C GLY A 154 -8.48 -11.62 7.35
N ASN A 155 -8.12 -10.36 7.10
CA ASN A 155 -6.73 -9.92 7.00
C ASN A 155 -6.23 -9.35 8.33
N ARG A 156 -4.95 -9.55 8.64
CA ARG A 156 -4.31 -9.08 9.88
C ARG A 156 -3.29 -8.00 9.61
N PHE A 157 -3.40 -6.88 10.31
CA PHE A 157 -2.51 -5.73 10.15
C PHE A 157 -2.03 -5.24 11.52
N PRO A 158 -0.76 -4.81 11.64
CA PRO A 158 -0.30 -4.12 12.83
C PRO A 158 -1.03 -2.77 12.97
N GLY A 159 -1.44 -2.45 14.19
CA GLY A 159 -2.13 -1.22 14.53
C GLY A 159 -2.07 -0.90 16.02
N LEU A 160 -2.62 0.24 16.39
CA LEU A 160 -2.79 0.64 17.79
C LEU A 160 -4.29 0.64 18.13
N GLN A 161 -4.64 0.14 19.30
CA GLN A 161 -5.97 0.29 19.88
C GLN A 161 -5.91 1.32 21.02
N THR A 162 -6.80 2.31 21.01
CA THR A 162 -6.94 3.27 22.12
C THR A 162 -7.53 2.59 23.36
N ALA A 163 -7.40 3.19 24.53
CA ALA A 163 -8.08 2.71 25.74
C ALA A 163 -9.62 2.67 25.60
N SER A 164 -10.19 3.47 24.69
CA SER A 164 -11.62 3.45 24.33
C SER A 164 -12.01 2.40 23.29
N GLY A 165 -11.06 1.54 22.87
CA GLY A 165 -11.30 0.47 21.90
C GLY A 165 -11.26 0.89 20.43
N THR A 166 -10.87 2.13 20.12
CA THR A 166 -10.73 2.59 18.74
C THR A 166 -9.41 2.09 18.14
N ASN A 167 -9.50 1.35 17.04
CA ASN A 167 -8.31 0.94 16.27
C ASN A 167 -7.87 2.03 15.30
N PHE A 168 -6.55 2.21 15.14
CA PHE A 168 -5.99 3.14 14.17
C PHE A 168 -4.62 2.67 13.64
N TRP A 169 -4.19 3.22 12.49
CA TRP A 169 -3.08 2.69 11.68
C TRP A 169 -2.01 3.75 11.38
N PRO A 170 -1.08 4.03 12.32
CA PRO A 170 -0.08 5.08 12.17
C PRO A 170 0.84 4.89 10.96
N TRP A 171 1.27 3.66 10.67
CA TRP A 171 2.17 3.38 9.55
C TRP A 171 1.52 3.66 8.19
N ALA A 172 0.28 3.19 8.02
CA ALA A 172 -0.47 3.43 6.79
C ALA A 172 -0.77 4.92 6.60
N ARG A 173 -1.09 5.64 7.68
CA ARG A 173 -1.30 7.10 7.62
C ARG A 173 -0.02 7.84 7.20
N ALA A 174 1.13 7.51 7.78
CA ALA A 174 2.41 8.11 7.41
C ALA A 174 2.81 7.78 5.96
N PHE A 175 2.58 6.54 5.51
CA PHE A 175 2.83 6.14 4.12
C PHE A 175 1.99 6.97 3.14
N ASN A 176 0.68 7.09 3.42
CA ASN A 176 -0.22 7.92 2.62
C ASN A 176 0.21 9.40 2.65
N ARG A 177 0.69 9.91 3.78
CA ARG A 177 1.20 11.28 3.88
C ARG A 177 2.40 11.52 2.97
N ILE A 178 3.31 10.56 2.86
CA ILE A 178 4.50 10.66 1.99
C ILE A 178 4.12 10.50 0.52
N THR A 179 3.20 9.61 0.18
CA THR A 179 2.90 9.25 -1.22
C THR A 179 1.77 10.05 -1.86
N LYS A 180 0.75 10.42 -1.08
CA LYS A 180 -0.49 11.04 -1.59
C LYS A 180 -0.58 12.54 -1.27
N GLY A 181 0.03 12.98 -0.17
CA GLY A 181 0.21 14.39 0.13
C GLY A 181 -0.58 14.87 1.35
N SER A 182 -0.89 16.17 1.37
CA SER A 182 -1.36 16.89 2.56
C SER A 182 -2.77 16.51 3.00
N GLU A 183 -3.60 15.86 2.17
CA GLU A 183 -4.90 15.33 2.62
C GLU A 183 -4.75 14.22 3.67
N ASN A 184 -3.54 13.68 3.80
CA ASN A 184 -3.16 12.71 4.82
C ASN A 184 -2.37 13.32 5.99
N ASN A 185 -2.55 14.61 6.26
CA ASN A 185 -1.91 15.33 7.38
C ASN A 185 -1.96 14.52 8.69
N ILE A 186 -0.80 14.39 9.33
CA ILE A 186 -0.62 13.58 10.54
C ILE A 186 -1.04 14.33 11.80
N ALA A 187 -0.84 15.64 11.87
CA ALA A 187 -1.27 16.44 13.02
C ALA A 187 -2.80 16.49 13.11
N ASP A 188 -3.49 16.67 11.98
CA ASP A 188 -4.95 16.65 11.93
C ASP A 188 -5.51 15.28 12.34
N TYR A 189 -4.89 14.21 11.85
CA TYR A 189 -5.24 12.84 12.20
C TYR A 189 -5.09 12.58 13.70
N TYR A 190 -3.95 12.97 14.26
CA TYR A 190 -3.68 12.83 15.69
C TYR A 190 -4.67 13.63 16.54
N GLY A 191 -4.94 14.88 16.17
CA GLY A 191 -5.92 15.72 16.85
C GLY A 191 -7.36 15.17 16.78
N ALA A 192 -7.70 14.43 15.73
CA ALA A 192 -8.99 13.72 15.66
C ALA A 192 -9.06 12.52 16.61
N LEU A 193 -7.95 11.81 16.84
CA LEU A 193 -7.88 10.70 17.80
C LEU A 193 -8.08 11.19 19.24
N LEU A 194 -7.52 12.34 19.60
CA LEU A 194 -7.65 12.92 20.95
C LEU A 194 -9.09 13.34 21.32
N LYS A 195 -10.01 13.40 20.36
CA LYS A 195 -11.40 13.82 20.57
C LYS A 195 -12.38 12.66 20.75
N LYS A 196 -11.88 11.42 20.69
CA LYS A 196 -12.69 10.19 20.80
C LYS A 196 -12.63 9.61 22.20
#